data_AF-A0A7C4I288-F1
#
_entry.id   AF-A0A7C4I288-F1
#
_cell.length_a   1.000
_cell.length_b   1.000
_cell.length_c   1.000
_cell.angle_alpha   90.00
_cell.angle_beta   90.00
_cell.angle_gamma   90.00
#
_symmetry.space_group_name_H-M   'P 1'
#
loop_
_entity.id
_entity.type
_entity.pdbx_description
1 polymer ?
#
loop_
_entity_poly.entity_id
_entity_poly.type
_entity_poly.pdbx_seq_one_letter_code
_entity_poly.pdbx_strand_id
1 'polypeptide(L)'
;MCGKALHHLSPLFQARQIISPAILFLHCQSSGRKPQALSCSRDAARENYIEKAQVPEQALSYASPLCIAWRLLYRSEEEFPELPRIVLFLDLDYFFAQVEEVENPELRGKPLCVCVFSGRTSDSGVVSSANYVARRFGVKAGMPIKAAKKLLPEESVILPVRLEHYATVSRQIMANLKKFNTPLRVESIDEAVMDITQAVGGDYIEAEKFAKKVKEIIRANFGLTCSIGVGPNRVIAKMAADYSKPDGLTVVKPENVEEFLRDLPVKNLPGIGAKTETLLAEHQIKTIGDLSRQSLEKLEELFGPKKAQYLYLASRGIYDEVIEERPPPKQLSKIVTLKRNTREVEEVMETLAAATSEAYSRLASSKFFASKIGLIAITTRLETITRQADIRLGATLDEVLRSLRLLLTKLLETDEKMMLRRVGVRFSGLKPVSGQTSLNIFSEG
;
A
#
# COMPACT_ATOMS: atom_id res chain seq x y z
N MET A 1 -29.67 27.03 -59.81
CA MET A 1 -28.76 27.83 -60.66
C MET A 1 -27.88 28.69 -59.75
N CYS A 2 -26.55 28.61 -59.93
CA CYS A 2 -25.45 29.45 -59.40
C CYS A 2 -25.50 29.91 -57.92
N GLY A 3 -24.51 29.69 -57.05
CA GLY A 3 -23.08 29.46 -57.25
C GLY A 3 -22.27 30.73 -56.94
N LYS A 4 -21.34 30.60 -55.97
CA LYS A 4 -20.27 31.54 -55.52
C LYS A 4 -20.68 32.60 -54.50
N ALA A 5 -19.89 33.00 -53.49
CA ALA A 5 -18.64 32.52 -52.88
C ALA A 5 -18.35 33.43 -51.65
N LEU A 6 -17.67 32.89 -50.63
CA LEU A 6 -16.62 33.48 -49.74
C LEU A 6 -16.77 34.97 -49.28
N HIS A 7 -16.65 35.35 -48.01
CA HIS A 7 -15.44 35.30 -47.18
C HIS A 7 -15.69 35.81 -45.74
N HIS A 8 -14.93 35.25 -44.79
CA HIS A 8 -14.37 35.79 -43.53
C HIS A 8 -15.24 36.41 -42.43
N LEU A 9 -15.29 35.71 -41.28
CA LEU A 9 -15.08 36.29 -39.93
C LEU A 9 -14.50 35.20 -38.98
N SER A 10 -13.36 35.48 -38.33
CA SER A 10 -12.95 34.87 -37.04
C SER A 10 -13.89 35.38 -35.92
N PRO A 11 -14.01 34.82 -34.68
CA PRO A 11 -12.94 34.20 -33.88
C PRO A 11 -13.40 33.08 -32.89
N LEU A 12 -12.44 32.62 -32.07
CA LEU A 12 -12.60 32.03 -30.73
C LEU A 12 -14.00 32.15 -30.10
N PHE A 13 -14.70 31.03 -29.95
CA PHE A 13 -15.52 30.59 -28.80
C PHE A 13 -16.45 29.47 -29.30
N GLN A 14 -16.17 28.21 -28.93
CA GLN A 14 -17.15 27.36 -28.25
C GLN A 14 -16.55 26.00 -27.91
N ALA A 15 -16.62 25.71 -26.62
CA ALA A 15 -16.18 24.48 -26.00
C ALA A 15 -17.17 23.34 -26.27
N ARG A 16 -16.61 22.11 -26.25
CA ARG A 16 -17.15 20.91 -25.59
C ARG A 16 -18.63 20.55 -25.80
N GLN A 17 -18.85 19.43 -26.48
CA GLN A 17 -19.73 18.36 -25.98
C GLN A 17 -19.34 17.03 -26.64
N ILE A 18 -18.59 16.19 -25.93
CA ILE A 18 -18.45 14.77 -26.27
C ILE A 18 -19.55 14.07 -25.49
N ILE A 19 -20.61 13.69 -26.19
CA ILE A 19 -21.71 12.91 -25.63
C ILE A 19 -21.27 11.44 -25.59
N SER A 20 -21.34 10.83 -24.41
CA SER A 20 -21.04 9.42 -24.20
C SER A 20 -22.07 8.51 -24.92
N PRO A 21 -21.65 7.38 -25.53
CA PRO A 21 -22.54 6.45 -26.24
C PRO A 21 -23.70 5.88 -25.41
N ALA A 22 -23.63 5.97 -24.08
CA ALA A 22 -24.68 5.50 -23.17
C ALA A 22 -25.98 6.35 -23.23
N ILE A 23 -25.93 7.58 -23.77
CA ILE A 23 -27.11 8.46 -23.87
C ILE A 23 -27.92 8.20 -25.16
N LEU A 24 -27.32 7.58 -26.19
CA LEU A 24 -28.03 7.27 -27.43
C LEU A 24 -28.99 6.06 -27.31
N PHE A 25 -28.77 5.20 -26.31
CA PHE A 25 -29.59 4.01 -26.08
C PHE A 25 -30.92 4.32 -25.35
N LEU A 26 -30.97 5.40 -24.57
CA LEU A 26 -32.17 5.82 -23.83
C LEU A 26 -33.13 6.71 -24.65
N HIS A 27 -32.72 7.21 -25.82
CA HIS A 27 -33.58 8.03 -26.69
C HIS A 27 -34.34 7.22 -27.76
N CYS A 28 -34.07 5.92 -27.90
CA CYS A 28 -34.70 5.06 -28.91
C CYS A 28 -35.91 4.26 -28.38
N GLN A 29 -36.25 4.36 -27.08
CA GLN A 29 -37.44 3.70 -26.50
C GLN A 29 -38.67 4.61 -26.33
N SER A 30 -38.59 5.92 -26.65
CA SER A 30 -39.73 6.85 -26.52
C SER A 30 -40.45 7.20 -27.83
N SER A 31 -40.05 6.63 -28.97
CA SER A 31 -40.74 6.81 -30.25
C SER A 31 -40.94 5.45 -30.91
N GLY A 32 -42.08 4.81 -30.67
CA GLY A 32 -42.39 3.44 -31.10
C GLY A 32 -42.39 3.21 -32.61
N ARG A 33 -41.21 3.13 -33.24
CA ARG A 33 -41.01 2.69 -34.62
C ARG A 33 -39.94 1.59 -34.67
N LYS A 34 -40.32 0.43 -35.23
CA LYS A 34 -39.38 -0.67 -35.54
C LYS A 34 -38.43 -0.24 -36.67
N PRO A 35 -37.13 -0.54 -36.61
CA PRO A 35 -36.26 -0.33 -37.75
C PRO A 35 -36.43 -1.46 -38.77
N GLN A 36 -36.80 -1.08 -40.00
CA GLN A 36 -36.69 -1.92 -41.20
C GLN A 36 -35.21 -2.05 -41.60
N ALA A 37 -34.85 -3.25 -42.06
CA ALA A 37 -33.53 -3.57 -42.57
C ALA A 37 -33.18 -2.73 -43.79
N LEU A 38 -32.08 -1.97 -43.72
CA LEU A 38 -31.43 -1.34 -44.86
C LEU A 38 -30.07 -2.00 -45.06
N SER A 39 -29.99 -2.87 -46.08
CA SER A 39 -28.75 -3.39 -46.62
C SER A 39 -27.96 -2.25 -47.25
N CYS A 40 -26.91 -1.79 -46.57
CA CYS A 40 -25.89 -0.94 -47.16
C CYS A 40 -24.62 -1.78 -47.32
N SER A 41 -24.23 -2.02 -48.58
CA SER A 41 -23.08 -2.83 -48.98
C SER A 41 -21.77 -2.29 -48.38
N ARG A 42 -20.93 -3.22 -47.94
CA ARG A 42 -19.69 -3.02 -47.15
C ARG A 42 -18.55 -2.24 -47.83
N ASP A 43 -18.73 -1.72 -49.04
CA ASP A 43 -17.63 -1.13 -49.81
C ASP A 43 -17.60 0.41 -49.85
N ALA A 44 -18.66 1.11 -49.44
CA ALA A 44 -18.69 2.58 -49.50
C ALA A 44 -18.06 3.30 -48.27
N ALA A 45 -17.70 2.57 -47.21
CA ALA A 45 -17.13 3.15 -45.98
C ALA A 45 -15.61 2.94 -45.84
N ARG A 46 -14.97 2.24 -46.80
CA ARG A 46 -13.55 1.87 -46.74
C ARG A 46 -12.59 2.95 -47.26
N GLU A 47 -13.03 3.86 -48.11
CA GLU A 47 -12.11 4.83 -48.74
C GLU A 47 -11.92 6.15 -47.98
N ASN A 48 -12.72 6.45 -46.95
CA ASN A 48 -12.64 7.76 -46.26
C ASN A 48 -11.94 7.75 -44.89
N TYR A 49 -11.40 6.63 -44.42
CA TYR A 49 -10.82 6.53 -43.07
C TYR A 49 -9.31 6.31 -42.99
N ILE A 50 -8.62 6.15 -44.13
CA ILE A 50 -7.16 5.87 -44.13
C ILE A 50 -6.31 7.14 -44.24
N GLU A 51 -6.86 8.31 -44.57
CA GLU A 51 -6.06 9.53 -44.79
C GLU A 51 -5.93 10.52 -43.61
N LYS A 52 -6.45 10.21 -42.41
CA LYS A 52 -6.41 11.19 -41.28
C LYS A 52 -5.96 10.68 -39.91
N ALA A 53 -5.25 9.55 -39.85
CA ALA A 53 -4.59 9.12 -38.61
C ALA A 53 -3.08 9.42 -38.67
N GLN A 54 -2.70 10.68 -38.44
CA GLN A 54 -1.33 10.99 -38.04
C GLN A 54 -1.11 10.50 -36.60
N VAL A 55 -0.63 9.26 -36.46
CA VAL A 55 -0.11 8.74 -35.19
C VAL A 55 1.37 9.17 -35.09
N PRO A 56 1.78 9.88 -34.03
CA PRO A 56 3.17 10.31 -33.90
C PRO A 56 4.12 9.12 -33.77
N GLU A 57 5.18 9.14 -34.57
CA GLU A 57 6.19 8.09 -34.80
C GLU A 57 7.00 7.71 -33.54
N GLN A 58 6.82 8.42 -32.42
CA GLN A 58 7.49 8.14 -31.15
C GLN A 58 6.76 7.12 -30.25
N ALA A 59 5.55 6.70 -30.61
CA ALA A 59 4.78 5.70 -29.84
C ALA A 59 5.08 4.23 -30.24
N LEU A 60 5.96 3.99 -31.21
CA LEU A 60 6.24 2.65 -31.76
C LEU A 60 7.55 2.01 -31.26
N SER A 61 8.33 2.66 -30.39
CA SER A 61 9.66 2.14 -30.01
C SER A 61 9.66 1.08 -28.89
N TYR A 62 8.49 0.61 -28.42
CA TYR A 62 8.40 -0.39 -27.34
C TYR A 62 7.50 -1.59 -27.67
N ALA A 63 6.90 -1.64 -28.86
CA ALA A 63 6.19 -2.83 -29.32
C ALA A 63 7.14 -3.64 -30.20
N SER A 64 7.36 -4.92 -29.88
CA SER A 64 8.15 -5.78 -30.76
C SER A 64 7.51 -5.81 -32.16
N PRO A 65 8.30 -5.92 -33.25
CA PRO A 65 7.76 -5.99 -34.61
C PRO A 65 6.71 -7.09 -34.80
N LEU A 66 6.78 -8.16 -33.98
CA LEU A 66 5.79 -9.23 -33.94
C LEU A 66 4.41 -8.76 -33.43
N CYS A 67 4.35 -7.88 -32.43
CA CYS A 67 3.07 -7.34 -31.94
C CYS A 67 2.35 -6.45 -32.97
N ILE A 68 3.10 -5.70 -33.77
CA ILE A 68 2.54 -4.82 -34.80
C ILE A 68 2.11 -5.64 -36.02
N ALA A 69 2.94 -6.58 -36.47
CA ALA A 69 2.60 -7.49 -37.56
C ALA A 69 1.38 -8.36 -37.21
N TRP A 70 1.28 -8.84 -35.97
CA TRP A 70 0.15 -9.64 -35.49
C TRP A 70 -1.15 -8.83 -35.41
N ARG A 71 -1.10 -7.56 -34.94
CA ARG A 71 -2.25 -6.63 -34.93
C ARG A 71 -2.79 -6.26 -36.31
N LEU A 72 -1.94 -6.27 -37.33
CA LEU A 72 -2.34 -5.94 -38.71
C LEU A 72 -2.88 -7.16 -39.46
N LEU A 73 -2.47 -8.37 -39.09
CA LEU A 73 -2.85 -9.61 -39.80
C LEU A 73 -4.10 -10.30 -39.23
N TYR A 74 -4.42 -10.13 -37.94
CA TYR A 74 -5.55 -10.80 -37.30
C TYR A 74 -6.58 -9.79 -36.78
N ARG A 75 -7.61 -9.53 -37.58
CA ARG A 75 -8.77 -8.71 -37.21
C ARG A 75 -10.05 -9.53 -37.35
N SER A 76 -10.24 -10.46 -36.42
CA SER A 76 -11.50 -11.15 -36.12
C SER A 76 -11.67 -11.19 -34.60
N GLU A 77 -12.91 -11.13 -34.12
CA GLU A 77 -13.29 -11.22 -32.70
C GLU A 77 -12.92 -12.60 -32.12
N GLU A 78 -11.65 -12.81 -31.79
CA GLU A 78 -11.18 -13.93 -31.00
C GLU A 78 -10.59 -13.38 -29.69
N GLU A 79 -11.00 -13.96 -28.56
CA GLU A 79 -10.46 -13.67 -27.23
C GLU A 79 -8.93 -13.69 -27.31
N PHE A 80 -8.31 -12.51 -27.20
CA PHE A 80 -6.86 -12.41 -27.06
C PHE A 80 -6.46 -13.33 -25.91
N PRO A 81 -5.47 -14.24 -26.07
CA PRO A 81 -5.03 -15.05 -24.94
C PRO A 81 -4.62 -14.08 -23.83
N GLU A 82 -5.32 -14.14 -22.69
CA GLU A 82 -4.96 -13.31 -21.55
C GLU A 82 -3.52 -13.63 -21.19
N LEU A 83 -2.66 -12.60 -21.27
CA LEU A 83 -1.25 -12.76 -20.93
C LEU A 83 -1.16 -13.33 -19.51
N PRO A 84 -0.28 -14.33 -19.26
CA PRO A 84 -0.05 -14.84 -17.92
C PRO A 84 0.28 -13.68 -16.98
N ARG A 85 -0.46 -13.57 -15.88
CA ARG A 85 -0.24 -12.51 -14.91
C ARG A 85 1.16 -12.61 -14.30
N ILE A 86 1.85 -11.48 -14.21
CA ILE A 86 3.17 -11.36 -13.60
C ILE A 86 3.19 -10.16 -12.65
N VAL A 87 3.43 -10.45 -11.38
CA VAL A 87 3.50 -9.48 -10.30
C VAL A 87 4.92 -9.41 -9.77
N LEU A 88 5.42 -8.18 -9.61
CA LEU A 88 6.70 -7.87 -8.98
C LEU A 88 6.44 -7.30 -7.59
N PHE A 89 7.10 -7.83 -6.57
CA PHE A 89 7.12 -7.28 -5.21
C PHE A 89 8.54 -6.80 -4.89
N LEU A 90 8.67 -5.54 -4.48
CA LEU A 90 9.92 -4.92 -4.07
C LEU A 90 9.88 -4.62 -2.57
N ASP A 91 10.98 -4.93 -1.89
CA ASP A 91 11.21 -4.66 -0.47
C ASP A 91 12.61 -4.07 -0.27
N LEU A 92 12.70 -2.84 0.27
CA LEU A 92 14.00 -2.20 0.56
C LEU A 92 14.66 -2.88 1.77
N ASP A 93 15.87 -3.40 1.58
CA ASP A 93 16.53 -4.19 2.63
C ASP A 93 16.83 -3.31 3.86
N TYR A 94 16.45 -3.75 5.07
CA TYR A 94 16.76 -3.06 6.35
C TYR A 94 16.58 -1.53 6.33
N PHE A 95 15.58 -1.05 5.58
CA PHE A 95 15.48 0.29 5.01
C PHE A 95 16.05 1.44 5.85
N PHE A 96 15.59 1.64 7.10
CA PHE A 96 16.05 2.77 7.90
C PHE A 96 17.55 2.73 8.19
N ALA A 97 18.08 1.56 8.58
CA ALA A 97 19.51 1.43 8.85
C ALA A 97 20.34 1.57 7.56
N GLN A 98 19.78 1.16 6.41
CA GLN A 98 20.44 1.33 5.13
C GLN A 98 20.54 2.80 4.71
N VAL A 99 19.49 3.59 4.91
CA VAL A 99 19.51 5.04 4.66
C VAL A 99 20.61 5.71 5.49
N GLU A 100 20.73 5.36 6.76
CA GLU A 100 21.80 5.88 7.63
C GLU A 100 23.20 5.50 7.12
N GLU A 101 23.42 4.26 6.65
CA GLU A 101 24.71 3.81 6.10
C GLU A 101 25.06 4.41 4.73
N VAL A 102 24.05 4.78 3.93
CA VAL A 102 24.26 5.50 2.67
C VAL A 102 24.66 6.94 2.95
N GLU A 103 24.00 7.61 3.89
CA GLU A 103 24.28 9.01 4.23
C GLU A 103 25.53 9.20 5.07
N ASN A 104 25.88 8.21 5.90
CA ASN A 104 27.11 8.20 6.69
C ASN A 104 27.90 6.91 6.43
N PRO A 105 28.84 6.93 5.47
CA PRO A 105 29.66 5.76 5.12
C PRO A 105 30.49 5.18 6.28
N GLU A 106 30.79 5.96 7.33
CA GLU A 106 31.53 5.47 8.51
C GLU A 106 30.73 4.47 9.36
N LEU A 107 29.42 4.35 9.13
CA LEU A 107 28.55 3.37 9.79
C LEU A 107 28.65 1.99 9.14
N ARG A 108 29.13 1.90 7.89
CA ARG A 108 29.20 0.64 7.15
C ARG A 108 30.14 -0.33 7.86
N GLY A 109 29.69 -1.59 7.97
CA GLY A 109 30.45 -2.65 8.62
C GLY A 109 30.35 -2.66 10.16
N LYS A 110 29.80 -1.62 10.79
CA LYS A 110 29.53 -1.60 12.24
C LYS A 110 28.13 -2.17 12.53
N PRO A 111 27.88 -2.83 13.68
CA PRO A 111 26.53 -3.18 14.06
C PRO A 111 25.69 -1.91 14.29
N LEU A 112 24.64 -1.71 13.49
CA LEU A 112 23.81 -0.51 13.52
C LEU A 112 22.35 -0.85 13.82
N CYS A 113 21.76 -0.13 14.77
CA CYS A 113 20.34 -0.18 15.08
C CYS A 113 19.70 1.21 15.02
N VAL A 114 18.59 1.33 14.32
CA VAL A 114 17.70 2.50 14.35
C VAL A 114 16.53 2.19 15.28
N CYS A 115 16.31 3.04 16.28
CA CYS A 115 15.45 2.76 17.42
C CYS A 115 14.35 3.83 17.61
N VAL A 116 13.18 3.37 18.03
CA VAL A 116 12.12 4.24 18.55
C VAL A 116 12.23 4.28 20.06
N PHE A 117 12.63 5.43 20.61
CA PHE A 117 12.72 5.65 22.05
C PHE A 117 11.35 6.02 22.63
N SER A 118 11.03 5.46 23.80
CA SER A 118 9.79 5.77 24.51
C SER A 118 9.90 6.95 25.47
N GLY A 119 11.11 7.46 25.70
CA GLY A 119 11.37 8.61 26.56
C GLY A 119 11.21 8.37 28.07
N ARG A 120 10.92 7.14 28.51
CA ARG A 120 10.79 6.79 29.95
C ARG A 120 12.12 6.64 30.65
N THR A 121 13.10 6.09 29.94
CA THR A 121 14.51 5.98 30.30
C THR A 121 15.35 6.11 29.03
N SER A 122 16.66 6.31 29.19
CA SER A 122 17.63 6.38 28.07
C SER A 122 17.56 5.17 27.13
N ASP A 123 17.24 3.98 27.66
CA ASP A 123 17.19 2.72 26.91
C ASP A 123 15.78 2.15 26.75
N SER A 124 14.76 2.96 27.03
CA SER A 124 13.37 2.55 26.88
C SER A 124 12.94 2.71 25.43
N GLY A 125 12.42 1.64 24.82
CA GLY A 125 12.00 1.68 23.42
C GLY A 125 12.22 0.34 22.74
N VAL A 126 12.14 0.34 21.41
CA VAL A 126 12.34 -0.85 20.57
C VAL A 126 13.20 -0.54 19.36
N VAL A 127 13.90 -1.57 18.88
CA VAL A 127 14.60 -1.54 17.59
C VAL A 127 13.57 -1.49 16.47
N SER A 128 13.67 -0.50 15.58
CA SER A 128 12.82 -0.37 14.39
C SER A 128 13.43 -1.08 13.20
N SER A 129 14.72 -0.83 12.95
CA SER A 129 15.51 -1.51 11.92
C SER A 129 16.91 -1.77 12.46
N ALA A 130 17.55 -2.82 11.94
CA ALA A 130 18.94 -3.15 12.22
C ALA A 130 19.58 -3.64 10.92
N ASN A 131 20.83 -3.23 10.68
CA ASN A 131 21.59 -3.71 9.53
C ASN A 131 21.94 -5.21 9.69
N TYR A 132 22.41 -5.84 8.62
CA TYR A 132 22.74 -7.27 8.67
C TYR A 132 23.86 -7.60 9.65
N VAL A 133 24.78 -6.68 9.89
CA VAL A 133 25.86 -6.85 10.88
C VAL A 133 25.26 -7.01 12.30
N ALA A 134 24.36 -6.12 12.71
CA ALA A 134 23.67 -6.22 14.00
C ALA A 134 22.75 -7.45 14.10
N ARG A 135 22.09 -7.84 13.00
CA ARG A 135 21.24 -9.04 12.98
C ARG A 135 22.00 -10.34 13.25
N ARG A 136 23.30 -10.43 12.94
CA ARG A 136 24.15 -11.60 13.26
C ARG A 136 24.28 -11.83 14.77
N PHE A 137 24.15 -10.77 15.58
CA PHE A 137 24.13 -10.86 17.05
C PHE A 137 22.74 -11.24 17.60
N GLY A 138 21.77 -11.54 16.73
CA GLY A 138 20.41 -11.93 17.13
C GLY A 138 19.45 -10.76 17.35
N VAL A 139 19.87 -9.52 17.07
CA VAL A 139 18.99 -8.34 17.12
C VAL A 139 17.92 -8.43 16.04
N LYS A 140 16.68 -8.09 16.39
CA LYS A 140 15.52 -8.14 15.49
C LYS A 140 14.65 -6.89 15.66
N ALA A 141 13.93 -6.50 14.61
CA ALA A 141 12.91 -5.46 14.71
C ALA A 141 11.86 -5.84 15.78
N GLY A 142 11.42 -4.86 16.55
CA GLY A 142 10.52 -5.04 17.70
C GLY A 142 11.22 -5.48 19.00
N MET A 143 12.52 -5.81 18.98
CA MET A 143 13.27 -6.14 20.19
C MET A 143 13.42 -4.91 21.11
N PRO A 144 13.26 -5.03 22.44
CA PRO A 144 13.55 -3.94 23.36
C PRO A 144 15.00 -3.45 23.26
N ILE A 145 15.22 -2.12 23.26
CA ILE A 145 16.58 -1.53 23.13
C ILE A 145 17.54 -2.09 24.19
N LYS A 146 17.08 -2.17 25.45
CA LYS A 146 17.86 -2.77 26.55
C LYS A 146 18.27 -4.22 26.28
N ALA A 147 17.46 -5.00 25.58
CA ALA A 147 17.80 -6.38 25.22
C ALA A 147 18.79 -6.40 24.06
N ALA A 148 18.59 -5.56 23.04
CA ALA A 148 19.52 -5.44 21.92
C ALA A 148 20.93 -5.03 22.39
N LYS A 149 21.04 -4.04 23.28
CA LYS A 149 22.31 -3.61 23.88
C LYS A 149 23.09 -4.72 24.60
N LYS A 150 22.42 -5.74 25.12
CA LYS A 150 23.09 -6.88 25.77
C LYS A 150 23.66 -7.89 24.77
N LEU A 151 23.11 -7.93 23.55
CA LEU A 151 23.56 -8.83 22.48
C LEU A 151 24.66 -8.21 21.63
N LEU A 152 24.64 -6.88 21.53
CA LEU A 152 25.51 -6.09 20.68
C LEU A 152 26.87 -5.84 21.35
N PRO A 153 27.97 -5.83 20.57
CA PRO A 153 29.28 -5.45 21.09
C PRO A 153 29.37 -3.94 21.35
N GLU A 154 30.41 -3.49 22.07
CA GLU A 154 30.54 -2.10 22.55
C GLU A 154 30.64 -1.07 21.41
N GLU A 155 31.24 -1.44 20.28
CA GLU A 155 31.39 -0.58 19.09
C GLU A 155 30.09 -0.37 18.29
N SER A 156 28.96 -0.92 18.76
CA SER A 156 27.68 -0.83 18.08
C SER A 156 27.10 0.59 18.10
N VAL A 157 26.49 0.97 17.00
CA VAL A 157 25.85 2.28 16.84
C VAL A 157 24.35 2.16 17.02
N ILE A 158 23.78 3.01 17.87
CA ILE A 158 22.34 3.08 18.12
C ILE A 158 21.85 4.50 17.82
N LEU A 159 21.00 4.63 16.81
CA LEU A 159 20.47 5.92 16.35
C LEU A 159 18.97 6.05 16.65
N PRO A 160 18.46 7.26 16.94
CA PRO A 160 17.03 7.51 16.98
C PRO A 160 16.43 7.49 15.57
N VAL A 161 15.15 7.10 15.48
CA VAL A 161 14.41 7.09 14.22
C VAL A 161 14.22 8.51 13.65
N ARG A 162 14.50 8.70 12.35
CA ARG A 162 14.20 9.92 11.59
C ARG A 162 12.99 9.69 10.65
N LEU A 163 11.80 9.44 11.21
CA LEU A 163 10.63 8.98 10.44
C LEU A 163 10.25 9.84 9.23
N GLU A 164 10.22 11.17 9.36
CA GLU A 164 9.85 12.04 8.23
C GLU A 164 10.90 12.02 7.12
N HIS A 165 12.17 11.87 7.50
CA HIS A 165 13.26 11.72 6.56
C HIS A 165 13.13 10.43 5.75
N TYR A 166 12.92 9.30 6.44
CA TYR A 166 12.70 8.01 5.78
C TYR A 166 11.44 8.03 4.90
N ALA A 167 10.39 8.74 5.32
CA ALA A 167 9.18 8.90 4.52
C ALA A 167 9.45 9.73 3.25
N THR A 168 10.33 10.72 3.32
CA THR A 168 10.76 11.50 2.16
C THR A 168 11.53 10.65 1.16
N VAL A 169 12.53 9.88 1.63
CA VAL A 169 13.30 8.95 0.79
C VAL A 169 12.37 7.92 0.13
N SER A 170 11.45 7.33 0.91
CA SER A 170 10.43 6.42 0.39
C SER A 170 9.60 7.05 -0.72
N ARG A 171 9.05 8.27 -0.51
CA ARG A 171 8.27 8.98 -1.54
C ARG A 171 9.06 9.17 -2.84
N GLN A 172 10.35 9.49 -2.76
CA GLN A 172 11.20 9.65 -3.94
C GLN A 172 11.43 8.32 -4.68
N ILE A 173 11.62 7.22 -3.95
CA ILE A 173 11.74 5.87 -4.50
C ILE A 173 10.43 5.48 -5.21
N MET A 174 9.29 5.61 -4.52
CA MET A 174 7.99 5.28 -5.09
C MET A 174 7.66 6.14 -6.31
N ALA A 175 8.06 7.42 -6.32
CA ALA A 175 7.92 8.28 -7.48
C ALA A 175 8.76 7.81 -8.68
N ASN A 176 9.93 7.19 -8.47
CA ASN A 176 10.70 6.57 -9.54
C ASN A 176 10.05 5.27 -10.03
N LEU A 177 9.50 4.44 -9.14
CA LEU A 177 8.76 3.24 -9.54
C LEU A 177 7.51 3.59 -10.38
N LYS A 178 6.83 4.71 -10.08
CA LYS A 178 5.69 5.19 -10.88
C LYS A 178 6.05 5.48 -12.34
N LYS A 179 7.31 5.81 -12.66
CA LYS A 179 7.75 6.13 -14.03
C LYS A 179 7.74 4.92 -14.98
N PHE A 180 7.65 3.70 -14.45
CA PHE A 180 7.51 2.49 -15.28
C PHE A 180 6.11 2.34 -15.89
N ASN A 181 5.13 3.17 -15.50
CA ASN A 181 3.75 3.17 -16.03
C ASN A 181 3.05 1.80 -15.92
N THR A 182 3.35 1.05 -14.87
CA THR A 182 2.65 -0.19 -14.50
C THR A 182 1.73 0.07 -13.31
N PRO A 183 0.59 -0.64 -13.17
CA PRO A 183 -0.20 -0.60 -11.94
C PRO A 183 0.70 -0.84 -10.72
N LEU A 184 0.68 0.10 -9.77
CA LEU A 184 1.58 0.14 -8.62
C LEU A 184 0.76 0.34 -7.35
N ARG A 185 1.05 -0.44 -6.32
CA ARG A 185 0.51 -0.27 -4.97
C ARG A 185 1.65 -0.21 -3.95
N VAL A 186 1.65 0.85 -3.14
CA VAL A 186 2.60 1.01 -2.04
C VAL A 186 2.05 0.26 -0.82
N GLU A 187 2.76 -0.78 -0.38
CA GLU A 187 2.33 -1.62 0.76
C GLU A 187 2.82 -1.08 2.10
N SER A 188 3.98 -0.44 2.11
CA SER A 188 4.55 0.18 3.31
C SER A 188 5.51 1.31 2.90
N ILE A 189 6.30 1.80 3.85
CA ILE A 189 7.33 2.79 3.56
C ILE A 189 8.49 2.20 2.72
N ASP A 190 8.69 0.89 2.79
CA ASP A 190 9.78 0.14 2.15
C ASP A 190 9.30 -0.92 1.16
N GLU A 191 8.00 -1.18 1.06
CA GLU A 191 7.42 -2.21 0.21
C GLU A 191 6.50 -1.64 -0.87
N ALA A 192 6.61 -2.17 -2.09
CA ALA A 192 5.72 -1.88 -3.20
C ALA A 192 5.46 -3.12 -4.05
N VAL A 193 4.28 -3.17 -4.67
CA VAL A 193 3.90 -4.22 -5.62
C VAL A 193 3.50 -3.59 -6.95
N MET A 194 3.94 -4.21 -8.05
CA MET A 194 3.70 -3.79 -9.42
C MET A 194 3.09 -4.94 -10.22
N ASP A 195 2.04 -4.68 -10.98
CA ASP A 195 1.59 -5.61 -12.03
C ASP A 195 2.36 -5.29 -13.31
N ILE A 196 3.33 -6.14 -13.65
CA ILE A 196 4.24 -5.91 -14.77
C ILE A 196 3.84 -6.70 -16.02
N THR A 197 2.71 -7.42 -15.97
CA THR A 197 2.21 -8.31 -17.02
C THR A 197 2.33 -7.71 -18.42
N GLN A 198 1.79 -6.50 -18.61
CA GLN A 198 1.79 -5.82 -19.90
C GLN A 198 3.17 -5.29 -20.30
N ALA A 199 3.97 -4.84 -19.33
CA ALA A 199 5.30 -4.29 -19.58
C ALA A 199 6.31 -5.35 -20.06
N VAL A 200 6.05 -6.62 -19.75
CA VAL A 200 6.94 -7.75 -20.06
C VAL A 200 6.29 -8.78 -20.99
N GLY A 201 5.10 -8.49 -21.52
CA GLY A 201 4.40 -9.36 -22.46
C GLY A 201 4.03 -10.73 -21.91
N GLY A 202 3.83 -10.86 -20.60
CA GLY A 202 3.57 -12.16 -19.94
C GLY A 202 4.77 -13.11 -19.93
N ASP A 203 5.99 -12.65 -20.22
CA ASP A 203 7.21 -13.45 -20.24
C ASP A 203 8.02 -13.28 -18.93
N TYR A 204 8.29 -14.39 -18.25
CA TYR A 204 9.06 -14.41 -17.00
C TYR A 204 10.56 -14.12 -17.18
N ILE A 205 11.13 -14.36 -18.37
CA ILE A 205 12.51 -13.97 -18.71
C ILE A 205 12.61 -12.44 -18.80
N GLU A 206 11.64 -11.81 -19.47
CA GLU A 206 11.56 -10.35 -19.53
C GLU A 206 11.21 -9.74 -18.16
N ALA A 207 10.41 -10.43 -17.34
CA ALA A 207 10.15 -10.05 -15.96
C ALA A 207 11.42 -10.04 -15.09
N GLU A 208 12.30 -11.02 -15.24
CA GLU A 208 13.58 -11.04 -14.54
C GLU A 208 14.48 -9.87 -14.96
N LYS A 209 14.56 -9.57 -16.26
CA LYS A 209 15.30 -8.40 -16.78
C LYS A 209 14.72 -7.09 -16.25
N PHE A 210 13.38 -6.97 -16.25
CA PHE A 210 12.68 -5.82 -15.69
C PHE A 210 13.03 -5.64 -14.21
N ALA A 211 13.00 -6.72 -13.42
CA ALA A 211 13.35 -6.68 -12.00
C ALA A 211 14.81 -6.26 -11.76
N LYS A 212 15.76 -6.77 -12.54
CA LYS A 212 17.18 -6.35 -12.50
C LYS A 212 17.32 -4.85 -12.77
N LYS A 213 16.66 -4.35 -13.82
CA LYS A 213 16.63 -2.92 -14.15
C LYS A 213 16.05 -2.06 -13.02
N VAL A 214 15.00 -2.53 -12.33
CA VAL A 214 14.46 -1.84 -11.15
C VAL A 214 15.52 -1.76 -10.05
N LYS A 215 16.20 -2.87 -9.71
CA LYS A 215 17.28 -2.88 -8.70
C LYS A 215 18.39 -1.90 -9.06
N GLU A 216 18.84 -1.91 -10.32
CA GLU A 216 19.87 -0.99 -10.83
C GLU A 216 19.48 0.47 -10.65
N ILE A 217 18.23 0.83 -10.99
CA ILE A 217 17.72 2.20 -10.83
C ILE A 217 17.66 2.61 -9.36
N ILE A 218 17.21 1.72 -8.46
CA ILE A 218 17.20 2.00 -7.02
C ILE A 218 18.62 2.22 -6.50
N ARG A 219 19.56 1.36 -6.89
CA ARG A 219 20.96 1.46 -6.49
C ARG A 219 21.63 2.72 -7.02
N ALA A 220 21.43 3.04 -8.29
CA ALA A 220 22.06 4.19 -8.94
C ALA A 220 21.55 5.54 -8.39
N ASN A 221 20.25 5.65 -8.12
CA ASN A 221 19.64 6.91 -7.69
C ASN A 221 19.69 7.13 -6.17
N PHE A 222 19.69 6.06 -5.38
CA PHE A 222 19.54 6.16 -3.92
C PHE A 222 20.68 5.50 -3.14
N GLY A 223 21.57 4.75 -3.81
CA GLY A 223 22.60 3.97 -3.13
C GLY A 223 22.06 2.79 -2.32
N LEU A 224 20.75 2.49 -2.42
CA LEU A 224 20.08 1.45 -1.66
C LEU A 224 19.99 0.13 -2.44
N THR A 225 19.97 -0.97 -1.70
CA THR A 225 19.66 -2.32 -2.15
C THR A 225 18.22 -2.66 -1.79
N CYS A 226 17.63 -3.54 -2.58
CA CYS A 226 16.30 -4.06 -2.35
C CYS A 226 16.26 -5.53 -2.76
N SER A 227 15.38 -6.30 -2.13
CA SER A 227 15.07 -7.65 -2.57
C SER A 227 13.78 -7.61 -3.39
N ILE A 228 13.79 -8.31 -4.53
CA ILE A 228 12.65 -8.38 -5.44
C ILE A 228 12.20 -9.82 -5.61
N GLY A 229 10.89 -10.03 -5.59
CA GLY A 229 10.27 -11.29 -5.95
C GLY A 229 9.33 -11.10 -7.14
N VAL A 230 9.36 -12.04 -8.07
CA VAL A 230 8.45 -12.09 -9.22
C VAL A 230 7.62 -13.36 -9.12
N GLY A 231 6.31 -13.25 -9.29
CA GLY A 231 5.41 -14.40 -9.23
C GLY A 231 4.06 -14.16 -9.91
N PRO A 232 3.20 -15.19 -9.99
CA PRO A 232 1.90 -15.09 -10.67
C PRO A 232 0.88 -14.21 -9.94
N ASN A 233 1.12 -13.92 -8.67
CA ASN A 233 0.31 -13.03 -7.85
C ASN A 233 1.13 -12.40 -6.73
N ARG A 234 0.53 -11.44 -6.03
CA ARG A 234 1.20 -10.67 -4.97
C ARG A 234 1.71 -11.53 -3.81
N VAL A 235 0.98 -12.58 -3.41
CA VAL A 235 1.39 -13.42 -2.27
C VAL A 235 2.67 -14.17 -2.62
N ILE A 236 2.71 -14.81 -3.79
CA ILE A 236 3.91 -15.51 -4.26
C ILE A 236 5.06 -14.54 -4.49
N ALA A 237 4.81 -13.40 -5.13
CA ALA A 237 5.84 -12.39 -5.37
C ALA A 237 6.43 -11.87 -4.04
N LYS A 238 5.61 -11.61 -3.01
CA LYS A 238 6.10 -11.21 -1.68
C LYS A 238 6.98 -12.30 -1.05
N MET A 239 6.52 -13.54 -1.07
CA MET A 239 7.29 -14.66 -0.52
C MET A 239 8.60 -14.90 -1.26
N ALA A 240 8.61 -14.75 -2.59
CA ALA A 240 9.80 -14.81 -3.42
C ALA A 240 10.80 -13.69 -3.06
N ALA A 241 10.32 -12.47 -2.78
CA ALA A 241 11.16 -11.36 -2.35
C ALA A 241 11.82 -11.65 -0.99
N ASP A 242 11.09 -12.24 -0.05
CA ASP A 242 11.60 -12.61 1.27
C ASP A 242 12.60 -13.78 1.22
N TYR A 243 12.45 -14.70 0.26
CA TYR A 243 13.24 -15.95 0.15
C TYR A 243 14.75 -15.70 -0.03
N SER A 244 15.13 -14.71 -0.85
CA SER A 244 16.54 -14.45 -1.22
C SER A 244 17.13 -13.19 -0.58
N LYS A 245 16.55 -12.67 0.51
CA LYS A 245 17.10 -11.51 1.22
C LYS A 245 18.51 -11.81 1.78
N PRO A 246 19.48 -10.88 1.71
CA PRO A 246 19.43 -9.52 1.13
C PRO A 246 19.75 -9.38 -0.35
N ASP A 247 19.40 -8.23 -0.92
CA ASP A 247 19.72 -7.81 -2.29
C ASP A 247 19.36 -8.91 -3.32
N GLY A 248 18.33 -9.69 -3.00
CA GLY A 248 17.95 -10.87 -3.76
C GLY A 248 17.09 -10.56 -4.97
N LEU A 249 17.00 -11.52 -5.87
CA LEU A 249 15.98 -11.59 -6.91
C LEU A 249 15.53 -13.04 -7.03
N THR A 250 14.24 -13.31 -6.79
CA THR A 250 13.65 -14.64 -6.95
C THR A 250 12.50 -14.59 -7.94
N VAL A 251 12.48 -15.50 -8.90
CA VAL A 251 11.40 -15.62 -9.90
C VAL A 251 10.72 -16.96 -9.71
N VAL A 252 9.42 -16.94 -9.42
CA VAL A 252 8.59 -18.14 -9.25
C VAL A 252 7.54 -18.18 -10.35
N LYS A 253 7.71 -19.09 -11.30
CA LYS A 253 6.74 -19.31 -12.39
C LYS A 253 5.51 -20.08 -11.91
N PRO A 254 4.34 -19.97 -12.57
CA PRO A 254 3.12 -20.67 -12.19
C PRO A 254 3.32 -22.18 -11.95
N GLU A 255 4.06 -22.84 -12.83
CA GLU A 255 4.37 -24.27 -12.77
C GLU A 255 5.24 -24.66 -11.56
N ASN A 256 5.97 -23.71 -10.97
CA ASN A 256 6.88 -23.94 -9.85
C ASN A 256 6.28 -23.53 -8.49
N VAL A 257 5.06 -22.99 -8.46
CA VAL A 257 4.46 -22.44 -7.23
C VAL A 257 4.31 -23.51 -6.15
N GLU A 258 3.79 -24.69 -6.50
CA GLU A 258 3.55 -25.75 -5.52
C GLU A 258 4.86 -26.21 -4.89
N GLU A 259 5.88 -26.46 -5.72
CA GLU A 259 7.22 -26.86 -5.26
C GLU A 259 7.86 -25.77 -4.39
N PHE A 260 7.79 -24.51 -4.81
CA PHE A 260 8.32 -23.38 -4.05
C PHE A 260 7.69 -23.26 -2.66
N LEU A 261 6.38 -23.51 -2.53
CA LEU A 261 5.68 -23.39 -1.26
C LEU A 261 5.87 -24.58 -0.34
N ARG A 262 5.99 -25.80 -0.89
CA ARG A 262 5.84 -27.08 -0.18
C ARG A 262 6.60 -27.14 1.15
N ASP A 263 7.89 -26.81 1.13
CA ASP A 263 8.79 -26.99 2.27
C ASP A 263 9.00 -25.71 3.10
N LEU A 264 8.40 -24.59 2.70
CA LEU A 264 8.52 -23.35 3.45
C LEU A 264 7.79 -23.46 4.80
N PRO A 265 8.39 -22.95 5.89
CA PRO A 265 7.72 -22.87 7.18
C PRO A 265 6.40 -22.12 7.08
N VAL A 266 5.37 -22.60 7.76
CA VAL A 266 4.02 -22.04 7.67
C VAL A 266 3.96 -20.56 8.08
N LYS A 267 4.81 -20.12 9.01
CA LYS A 267 4.97 -18.71 9.42
C LYS A 267 5.40 -17.77 8.29
N ASN A 268 5.96 -18.29 7.20
CA ASN A 268 6.37 -17.47 6.06
C ASN A 268 5.18 -17.09 5.18
N LEU A 269 4.04 -17.79 5.29
CA LEU A 269 2.82 -17.42 4.58
C LEU A 269 2.27 -16.11 5.17
N PRO A 270 2.06 -15.05 4.35
CA PRO A 270 1.47 -13.81 4.83
C PRO A 270 0.15 -14.06 5.56
N GLY A 271 -0.13 -13.29 6.62
CA GLY A 271 -1.31 -13.48 7.46
C GLY A 271 -1.16 -14.49 8.61
N ILE A 272 -0.04 -15.21 8.69
CA ILE A 272 0.29 -16.10 9.81
C ILE A 272 1.25 -15.39 10.78
N GLY A 273 0.70 -14.87 11.87
CA GLY A 273 1.49 -14.36 13.01
C GLY A 273 1.71 -15.43 14.09
N ALA A 274 2.56 -15.13 15.08
CA ALA A 274 3.00 -16.07 16.13
C ALA A 274 1.88 -16.88 16.82
N LYS A 275 0.73 -16.25 17.11
CA LYS A 275 -0.42 -16.96 17.69
C LYS A 275 -1.01 -18.01 16.74
N THR A 276 -1.10 -17.67 15.45
CA THR A 276 -1.62 -18.56 14.41
C THR A 276 -0.63 -19.69 14.16
N GLU A 277 0.67 -19.38 14.10
CA GLU A 277 1.74 -20.38 13.99
C GLU A 277 1.70 -21.38 15.14
N THR A 278 1.55 -20.89 16.39
CA THR A 278 1.47 -21.76 17.58
C THR A 278 0.28 -22.72 17.48
N LEU A 279 -0.91 -22.20 17.15
CA LEU A 279 -2.11 -23.02 16.99
C LEU A 279 -1.96 -24.04 15.85
N LEU A 280 -1.39 -23.64 14.71
CA LEU A 280 -1.12 -24.59 13.61
C LEU A 280 -0.14 -25.69 14.04
N ALA A 281 0.88 -25.36 14.82
CA ALA A 281 1.84 -26.33 15.34
C ALA A 281 1.20 -27.34 16.30
N GLU A 282 0.22 -26.94 17.12
CA GLU A 282 -0.58 -27.85 17.96
C GLU A 282 -1.34 -28.88 17.12
N HIS A 283 -1.72 -28.52 15.89
CA HIS A 283 -2.33 -29.40 14.90
C HIS A 283 -1.32 -30.08 13.95
N GLN A 284 -0.02 -30.06 14.29
CA GLN A 284 1.07 -30.65 13.51
C GLN A 284 1.26 -30.06 12.11
N ILE A 285 0.77 -28.84 11.87
CA ILE A 285 0.94 -28.11 10.61
C ILE A 285 2.16 -27.21 10.74
N LYS A 286 3.29 -27.60 10.13
CA LYS A 286 4.57 -26.88 10.27
C LYS A 286 5.02 -26.20 8.98
N THR A 287 4.66 -26.78 7.84
CA THR A 287 4.99 -26.27 6.50
C THR A 287 3.75 -25.73 5.80
N ILE A 288 3.95 -24.94 4.75
CA ILE A 288 2.84 -24.51 3.88
C ILE A 288 2.25 -25.72 3.13
N GLY A 289 3.07 -26.71 2.79
CA GLY A 289 2.58 -27.99 2.25
C GLY A 289 1.67 -28.76 3.24
N ASP A 290 1.95 -28.73 4.54
CA ASP A 290 1.04 -29.31 5.54
C ASP A 290 -0.31 -28.57 5.56
N LEU A 291 -0.26 -27.25 5.49
CA LEU A 291 -1.45 -26.39 5.47
C LEU A 291 -2.29 -26.61 4.21
N SER A 292 -1.64 -26.76 3.05
CA SER A 292 -2.30 -26.98 1.76
C SER A 292 -2.95 -28.37 1.64
N ARG A 293 -2.66 -29.30 2.57
CA ARG A 293 -3.37 -30.59 2.67
C ARG A 293 -4.59 -30.55 3.58
N GLN A 294 -4.81 -29.48 4.34
CA GLN A 294 -5.97 -29.38 5.21
C GLN A 294 -7.24 -29.08 4.41
N SER A 295 -8.38 -29.63 4.87
CA SER A 295 -9.69 -29.29 4.35
C SER A 295 -10.08 -27.87 4.78
N LEU A 296 -10.98 -27.24 4.02
CA LEU A 296 -11.44 -25.89 4.35
C LEU A 296 -12.22 -25.91 5.68
N GLU A 297 -13.09 -26.90 5.89
CA GLU A 297 -13.94 -27.05 7.07
C GLU A 297 -13.12 -27.08 8.36
N LYS A 298 -12.04 -27.88 8.38
CA LYS A 298 -11.12 -27.93 9.53
C LYS A 298 -10.47 -26.58 9.80
N LEU A 299 -10.10 -25.82 8.77
CA LEU A 299 -9.52 -24.49 8.95
C LEU A 299 -10.58 -23.49 9.44
N GLU A 300 -11.84 -23.62 9.00
CA GLU A 300 -12.95 -22.77 9.46
C GLU A 300 -13.25 -22.96 10.93
N GLU A 301 -13.21 -24.20 11.43
CA GLU A 301 -13.34 -24.51 12.86
C GLU A 301 -12.26 -23.82 13.71
N LEU A 302 -11.02 -23.75 13.20
CA LEU A 302 -9.89 -23.17 13.93
C LEU A 302 -9.83 -21.64 13.86
N PHE A 303 -10.18 -21.05 12.72
CA PHE A 303 -9.87 -19.65 12.43
C PHE A 303 -11.08 -18.79 12.07
N GLY A 304 -12.25 -19.40 11.91
CA GLY A 304 -13.43 -18.81 11.31
C GLY A 304 -13.32 -18.67 9.79
N PRO A 305 -14.45 -18.44 9.12
CA PRO A 305 -14.60 -18.63 7.67
C PRO A 305 -13.63 -17.77 6.84
N LYS A 306 -13.55 -16.46 7.14
CA LYS A 306 -12.75 -15.52 6.35
C LYS A 306 -11.26 -15.85 6.35
N LYS A 307 -10.71 -16.17 7.52
CA LYS A 307 -9.29 -16.44 7.67
C LYS A 307 -8.95 -17.83 7.14
N ALA A 308 -9.81 -18.80 7.37
CA ALA A 308 -9.68 -20.15 6.80
C ALA A 308 -9.64 -20.13 5.28
N GLN A 309 -10.58 -19.44 4.63
CA GLN A 309 -10.62 -19.31 3.18
C GLN A 309 -9.33 -18.69 2.63
N TYR A 310 -8.85 -17.62 3.26
CA TYR A 310 -7.58 -17.00 2.87
C TYR A 310 -6.40 -17.97 3.01
N LEU A 311 -6.24 -18.63 4.16
CA LEU A 311 -5.14 -19.57 4.39
C LEU A 311 -5.20 -20.79 3.47
N TYR A 312 -6.40 -21.28 3.20
CA TYR A 312 -6.66 -22.40 2.30
C TYR A 312 -6.21 -22.09 0.85
N LEU A 313 -6.59 -20.91 0.34
CA LEU A 313 -6.22 -20.48 -1.02
C LEU A 313 -4.74 -20.09 -1.10
N ALA A 314 -4.25 -19.28 -0.15
CA ALA A 314 -2.88 -18.78 -0.16
C ALA A 314 -1.84 -19.91 -0.01
N SER A 315 -2.13 -20.95 0.79
CA SER A 315 -1.25 -22.13 0.91
C SER A 315 -1.17 -22.97 -0.37
N ARG A 316 -2.13 -22.80 -1.29
CA ARG A 316 -2.14 -23.40 -2.63
C ARG A 316 -1.65 -22.42 -3.71
N GLY A 317 -1.09 -21.29 -3.28
CA GLY A 317 -0.57 -20.25 -4.15
C GLY A 317 -1.64 -19.46 -4.91
N ILE A 318 -2.91 -19.57 -4.52
CA ILE A 318 -4.02 -18.89 -5.17
C ILE A 318 -4.27 -17.55 -4.47
N TYR A 319 -4.20 -16.47 -5.24
CA TYR A 319 -4.54 -15.13 -4.78
C TYR A 319 -4.91 -14.22 -5.95
N ASP A 320 -6.16 -13.74 -5.96
CA ASP A 320 -6.71 -13.00 -7.10
C ASP A 320 -7.17 -11.58 -6.70
N GLU A 321 -6.23 -10.76 -6.24
CA GLU A 321 -6.46 -9.33 -6.01
C GLU A 321 -5.82 -8.53 -7.13
N VAL A 322 -6.55 -7.59 -7.72
CA VAL A 322 -6.01 -6.63 -8.70
C VAL A 322 -5.02 -5.68 -8.00
N ILE A 323 -3.91 -5.36 -8.67
CA ILE A 323 -2.97 -4.36 -8.14
C ILE A 323 -3.48 -2.97 -8.50
N GLU A 324 -4.04 -2.29 -7.51
CA GLU A 324 -4.51 -0.91 -7.61
C GLU A 324 -4.02 -0.07 -6.43
N GLU A 325 -4.09 1.26 -6.57
CA GLU A 325 -3.70 2.17 -5.50
C GLU A 325 -4.56 1.93 -4.26
N ARG A 326 -3.95 1.99 -3.06
CA ARG A 326 -4.68 1.71 -1.82
C ARG A 326 -5.81 2.72 -1.63
N PRO A 327 -6.99 2.25 -1.16
CA PRO A 327 -8.04 3.17 -0.78
C PRO A 327 -7.57 4.08 0.37
N PRO A 328 -8.14 5.30 0.49
CA PRO A 328 -7.84 6.19 1.59
C PRO A 328 -8.02 5.49 2.96
N PRO A 329 -7.23 5.88 3.97
CA PRO A 329 -7.32 5.27 5.29
C PRO A 329 -8.72 5.50 5.89
N LYS A 330 -9.27 4.46 6.54
CA LYS A 330 -10.56 4.56 7.26
C LYS A 330 -10.46 5.26 8.61
N GLN A 331 -9.25 5.34 9.15
CA GLN A 331 -8.95 5.92 10.45
C GLN A 331 -7.51 6.42 10.51
N LEU A 332 -7.27 7.36 11.41
CA LEU A 332 -5.95 7.89 11.74
C LEU A 332 -5.80 7.85 13.25
N SER A 333 -4.71 7.29 13.76
CA SER A 333 -4.46 7.22 15.21
C SER A 333 -3.02 7.50 15.54
N LYS A 334 -2.78 8.06 16.73
CA LYS A 334 -1.45 8.20 17.31
C LYS A 334 -1.49 7.75 18.77
N ILE A 335 -0.57 6.85 19.12
CA ILE A 335 -0.41 6.32 20.47
C ILE A 335 0.97 6.73 20.97
N VAL A 336 1.03 7.18 22.21
CA VAL A 336 2.24 7.64 22.90
C VAL A 336 2.39 6.92 24.23
N THR A 337 3.63 6.68 24.62
CA THR A 337 3.94 6.07 25.92
C THR A 337 4.09 7.16 26.97
N LEU A 338 3.43 7.01 28.12
CA LEU A 338 3.52 7.95 29.23
C LEU A 338 4.89 7.85 29.92
N LYS A 339 5.40 8.97 30.44
CA LYS A 339 6.70 9.07 31.15
C LYS A 339 6.78 8.07 32.32
N ARG A 340 5.71 7.96 33.09
CA ARG A 340 5.50 6.94 34.12
C ARG A 340 4.11 6.33 33.98
N ASN A 341 3.86 5.24 34.70
CA ASN A 341 2.50 4.74 34.79
C ASN A 341 1.73 5.71 35.69
N THR A 342 0.57 6.18 35.24
CA THR A 342 -0.20 7.17 35.97
C THR A 342 -1.69 7.00 35.70
N ARG A 343 -2.50 7.52 36.61
CA ARG A 343 -3.94 7.72 36.42
C ARG A 343 -4.35 9.18 36.60
N GLU A 344 -3.38 10.06 36.86
CA GLU A 344 -3.62 11.48 37.00
C GLU A 344 -4.07 12.04 35.66
N VAL A 345 -5.32 12.49 35.61
CA VAL A 345 -5.97 12.97 34.37
C VAL A 345 -5.11 14.04 33.70
N GLU A 346 -4.49 14.91 34.50
CA GLU A 346 -3.75 16.07 34.00
C GLU A 346 -2.42 15.67 33.36
N GLU A 347 -1.70 14.74 33.98
CA GLU A 347 -0.46 14.17 33.42
C GLU A 347 -0.74 13.39 32.13
N VAL A 348 -1.84 12.65 32.10
CA VAL A 348 -2.27 11.92 30.90
C VAL A 348 -2.68 12.87 29.79
N MET A 349 -3.46 13.91 30.11
CA MET A 349 -3.94 14.90 29.14
C MET A 349 -2.81 15.75 28.57
N GLU A 350 -1.79 16.11 29.34
CA GLU A 350 -0.60 16.81 28.82
C GLU A 350 0.04 16.01 27.67
N THR A 351 0.27 14.71 27.90
CA THR A 351 0.88 13.83 26.90
C THR A 351 -0.07 13.55 25.73
N LEU A 352 -1.36 13.33 26.01
CA LEU A 352 -2.39 13.06 25.01
C LEU A 352 -2.65 14.29 24.12
N ALA A 353 -2.57 15.51 24.67
CA ALA A 353 -2.80 16.74 23.92
C ALA A 353 -1.74 16.95 22.83
N ALA A 354 -0.46 16.73 23.15
CA ALA A 354 0.62 16.79 22.16
C ALA A 354 0.41 15.77 21.03
N ALA A 355 0.10 14.51 21.37
CA ALA A 355 -0.20 13.48 20.38
C ALA A 355 -1.45 13.80 19.55
N THR A 356 -2.45 14.41 20.17
CA THR A 356 -3.70 14.81 19.51
C THR A 356 -3.47 15.94 18.53
N SER A 357 -2.71 16.96 18.91
CA SER A 357 -2.35 18.08 18.02
C SER A 357 -1.66 17.58 16.75
N GLU A 358 -0.67 16.70 16.88
CA GLU A 358 0.04 16.15 15.72
C GLU A 358 -0.87 15.30 14.82
N ALA A 359 -1.71 14.43 15.42
CA ALA A 359 -2.66 13.62 14.68
C ALA A 359 -3.75 14.47 13.99
N TYR A 360 -4.18 15.55 14.64
CA TYR A 360 -5.17 16.50 14.11
C TYR A 360 -4.60 17.29 12.93
N SER A 361 -3.37 17.81 13.05
CA SER A 361 -2.67 18.47 11.93
C SER A 361 -2.44 17.53 10.75
N ARG A 362 -2.11 16.26 11.02
CA ARG A 362 -1.99 15.23 9.97
C ARG A 362 -3.34 14.94 9.30
N LEU A 363 -4.42 14.88 10.06
CA LEU A 363 -5.78 14.73 9.52
C LEU A 363 -6.15 15.89 8.58
N ALA A 364 -5.89 17.13 9.01
CA ALA A 364 -6.17 18.34 8.23
C ALA A 364 -5.34 18.40 6.94
N SER A 365 -4.03 18.15 7.02
CA SER A 365 -3.14 18.11 5.85
C SER A 365 -3.51 17.01 4.84
N SER A 366 -4.13 15.92 5.32
CA SER A 366 -4.65 14.85 4.48
C SER A 366 -6.00 15.17 3.84
N LYS A 367 -6.57 16.37 4.07
CA LYS A 367 -7.88 16.83 3.57
C LYS A 367 -9.04 15.90 3.96
N PHE A 368 -9.04 15.45 5.21
CA PHE A 368 -10.15 14.70 5.80
C PHE A 368 -10.73 15.42 7.02
N PHE A 369 -12.04 15.29 7.20
CA PHE A 369 -12.71 15.47 8.49
C PHE A 369 -12.96 14.10 9.13
N ALA A 370 -13.07 14.08 10.46
CA ALA A 370 -13.53 12.91 11.20
C ALA A 370 -14.89 13.18 11.83
N SER A 371 -15.77 12.18 11.85
CA SER A 371 -17.05 12.26 12.58
C SER A 371 -17.00 11.58 13.95
N LYS A 372 -15.89 10.92 14.28
CA LYS A 372 -15.70 10.20 15.54
C LYS A 372 -14.31 10.41 16.10
N ILE A 373 -14.24 10.57 17.42
CA ILE A 373 -13.00 10.59 18.19
C ILE A 373 -12.96 9.40 19.16
N GLY A 374 -11.81 8.73 19.21
CA GLY A 374 -11.56 7.61 20.10
C GLY A 374 -10.39 7.87 21.03
N LEU A 375 -10.59 7.59 22.31
CA LEU A 375 -9.51 7.39 23.27
C LEU A 375 -9.02 5.94 23.18
N ILE A 376 -7.72 5.76 23.04
CA ILE A 376 -7.03 4.48 23.18
C ILE A 376 -6.23 4.54 24.49
N ALA A 377 -6.54 3.68 25.44
CA ALA A 377 -5.82 3.56 26.70
C ALA A 377 -5.20 2.16 26.78
N ILE A 378 -3.91 2.09 27.14
CA ILE A 378 -3.20 0.81 27.34
C ILE A 378 -2.74 0.75 28.79
N THR A 379 -3.20 -0.26 29.52
CA THR A 379 -2.93 -0.41 30.95
C THR A 379 -1.49 -0.91 31.21
N THR A 380 -1.10 -0.98 32.48
CA THR A 380 0.19 -1.58 32.89
C THR A 380 0.29 -3.07 32.56
N ARG A 381 -0.86 -3.76 32.45
CA ARG A 381 -0.97 -5.16 31.99
C ARG A 381 -0.97 -5.31 30.46
N LEU A 382 -0.75 -4.21 29.72
CA LEU A 382 -0.78 -4.15 28.26
C LEU A 382 -2.16 -4.46 27.64
N GLU A 383 -3.22 -4.40 28.43
CA GLU A 383 -4.60 -4.49 27.93
C GLU A 383 -4.96 -3.19 27.22
N THR A 384 -5.56 -3.29 26.04
CA THR A 384 -6.01 -2.13 25.27
C THR A 384 -7.50 -1.90 25.50
N ILE A 385 -7.85 -0.73 26.02
CA ILE A 385 -9.23 -0.30 26.25
C ILE A 385 -9.50 0.90 25.35
N THR A 386 -10.61 0.86 24.61
CA THR A 386 -11.02 1.98 23.76
C THR A 386 -12.36 2.55 24.21
N ARG A 387 -12.48 3.87 24.12
CA ARG A 387 -13.73 4.61 24.26
C ARG A 387 -13.87 5.55 23.08
N GLN A 388 -15.10 5.82 22.65
CA GLN A 388 -15.36 6.68 21.50
C GLN A 388 -16.52 7.64 21.77
N ALA A 389 -16.49 8.78 21.10
CA ALA A 389 -17.58 9.74 21.02
C ALA A 389 -17.74 10.21 19.59
N ASP A 390 -18.97 10.58 19.23
CA ASP A 390 -19.23 11.30 17.99
C ASP A 390 -18.80 12.77 18.14
N ILE A 391 -18.29 13.34 17.05
CA ILE A 391 -17.93 14.75 16.95
C ILE A 391 -18.51 15.33 15.67
N ARG A 392 -18.82 16.63 15.68
CA ARG A 392 -19.25 17.32 14.46
C ARG A 392 -18.13 17.30 13.42
N LEU A 393 -18.49 17.28 12.14
CA LEU A 393 -17.50 17.46 11.08
C LEU A 393 -16.85 18.84 11.22
N GLY A 394 -15.53 18.88 11.08
CA GLY A 394 -14.75 20.11 11.31
C GLY A 394 -14.71 20.56 12.77
N ALA A 395 -14.85 19.64 13.74
CA ALA A 395 -14.63 19.95 15.14
C ALA A 395 -13.23 20.54 15.37
N THR A 396 -13.12 21.56 16.21
CA THR A 396 -11.85 22.22 16.54
C THR A 396 -10.98 21.31 17.41
N LEU A 397 -9.68 21.60 17.49
CA LEU A 397 -8.77 20.88 18.37
C LEU A 397 -9.24 20.93 19.84
N ASP A 398 -9.75 22.07 20.31
CA ASP A 398 -10.25 22.23 21.67
C ASP A 398 -11.50 21.38 21.95
N GLU A 399 -12.42 21.28 21.00
CA GLU A 399 -13.57 20.38 21.09
C GLU A 399 -13.11 18.92 21.19
N VAL A 400 -12.14 18.51 20.36
CA VAL A 400 -11.56 17.17 20.39
C VAL A 400 -10.91 16.87 21.74
N LEU A 401 -10.10 17.80 22.28
CA LEU A 401 -9.43 17.63 23.56
C LEU A 401 -10.43 17.54 24.73
N ARG A 402 -11.50 18.34 24.72
CA ARG A 402 -12.58 18.24 25.72
C ARG A 402 -13.28 16.89 25.66
N SER A 403 -13.59 16.38 24.47
CA SER A 403 -14.17 15.05 24.31
C SER A 403 -13.24 13.95 24.83
N LEU A 404 -11.94 14.01 24.51
CA LEU A 404 -10.95 13.04 25.00
C LEU A 404 -10.82 13.07 26.53
N ARG A 405 -10.82 14.26 27.15
CA ARG A 405 -10.81 14.41 28.60
C ARG A 405 -12.02 13.75 29.25
N LEU A 406 -13.22 13.98 28.71
CA LEU A 406 -14.44 13.33 29.20
C LEU A 406 -14.38 11.80 29.07
N LEU A 407 -13.89 11.29 27.94
CA LEU A 407 -13.72 9.85 27.73
C LEU A 407 -12.70 9.24 28.70
N LEU A 408 -11.62 9.98 29.00
CA LEU A 408 -10.57 9.55 29.93
C LEU A 408 -11.09 9.51 31.36
N THR A 409 -11.74 10.58 31.83
CA THR A 409 -12.33 10.64 33.18
C THR A 409 -13.31 9.49 33.39
N LYS A 410 -14.27 9.32 32.47
CA LYS A 410 -15.25 8.22 32.53
C LYS A 410 -14.60 6.84 32.51
N LEU A 411 -13.50 6.66 31.77
CA LEU A 411 -12.77 5.40 31.77
C LEU A 411 -12.15 5.13 33.14
N LEU A 412 -11.47 6.11 33.73
CA LEU A 412 -10.78 5.95 35.01
C LEU A 412 -11.75 5.76 36.20
N GLU A 413 -12.99 6.24 36.09
CA GLU A 413 -14.07 5.97 37.05
C GLU A 413 -14.49 4.49 37.06
N THR A 414 -14.26 3.73 35.99
CA THR A 414 -14.66 2.31 35.94
C THR A 414 -13.78 1.37 36.76
N ASP A 415 -12.57 1.80 37.13
CA ASP A 415 -11.63 1.02 37.94
C ASP A 415 -10.64 1.94 38.65
N GLU A 416 -10.81 2.06 39.97
CA GLU A 416 -9.97 2.85 40.87
C GLU A 416 -8.51 2.39 40.95
N LYS A 417 -8.19 1.19 40.47
CA LYS A 417 -6.82 0.66 40.44
C LYS A 417 -6.20 0.73 39.05
N MET A 418 -6.95 1.20 38.05
CA MET A 418 -6.45 1.29 36.68
C MET A 418 -5.33 2.32 36.59
N MET A 419 -4.17 1.83 36.15
CA MET A 419 -2.99 2.64 35.83
C MET A 419 -2.72 2.56 34.33
N LEU A 420 -2.54 3.72 33.70
CA LEU A 420 -2.28 3.83 32.28
C LEU A 420 -0.78 3.82 32.01
N ARG A 421 -0.38 3.10 30.97
CA ARG A 421 0.99 3.02 30.47
C ARG A 421 1.16 3.78 29.15
N ARG A 422 0.16 3.71 28.27
CA ARG A 422 0.12 4.43 27.00
C ARG A 422 -1.27 5.01 26.79
N VAL A 423 -1.33 6.11 26.07
CA VAL A 423 -2.58 6.73 25.64
C VAL A 423 -2.48 7.14 24.18
N GLY A 424 -3.61 7.29 23.53
CA GLY A 424 -3.65 7.69 22.15
C GLY A 424 -5.02 8.20 21.73
N VAL A 425 -5.01 8.86 20.59
CA VAL A 425 -6.19 9.37 19.92
C VAL A 425 -6.44 8.57 18.65
N ARG A 426 -7.70 8.38 18.29
CA ARG A 426 -8.15 7.81 17.02
C ARG A 426 -9.23 8.69 16.40
N PHE A 427 -8.95 9.22 15.23
CA PHE A 427 -9.92 9.82 14.34
C PHE A 427 -10.48 8.73 13.41
N SER A 428 -11.81 8.61 13.34
CA SER A 428 -12.47 7.64 12.46
C SER A 428 -13.77 8.22 11.87
N GLY A 429 -14.40 7.48 10.95
CA GLY A 429 -15.48 8.04 10.13
C GLY A 429 -14.93 9.15 9.24
N LEU A 430 -13.79 8.90 8.60
CA LEU A 430 -13.09 9.90 7.80
C LEU A 430 -13.90 10.24 6.54
N LYS A 431 -14.13 11.53 6.32
CA LYS A 431 -14.83 12.08 5.15
C LYS A 431 -13.92 13.09 4.45
N PRO A 432 -13.79 13.03 3.11
CA PRO A 432 -13.02 14.03 2.38
C PRO A 432 -13.57 15.43 2.66
N VAL A 433 -12.67 16.40 2.75
CA VAL A 433 -13.03 17.82 2.70
C VAL A 433 -13.45 18.11 1.26
N SER A 434 -14.71 17.86 0.90
CA SER A 434 -15.26 18.24 -0.39
C SER A 434 -15.37 19.76 -0.44
N GLY A 435 -14.51 20.42 -1.22
CA GLY A 435 -14.54 21.86 -1.39
C GLY A 435 -15.72 22.29 -2.25
N GLN A 436 -16.72 22.91 -1.64
CA GLN A 436 -17.50 23.93 -2.35
C GLN A 436 -16.60 25.16 -2.44
N THR A 437 -15.85 25.27 -3.54
CA THR A 437 -14.97 26.41 -3.82
C THR A 437 -15.71 27.37 -4.73
N SER A 438 -16.80 27.99 -4.24
CA SER A 438 -17.40 29.25 -4.76
C SER A 438 -18.77 29.46 -4.12
N LEU A 439 -18.86 30.48 -3.25
CA LEU A 439 -20.03 31.37 -3.08
C LEU A 439 -19.59 32.48 -2.11
N ASN A 440 -18.69 33.33 -2.60
CA ASN A 440 -18.45 34.69 -2.11
C ASN A 440 -18.26 35.59 -3.34
N ILE A 441 -19.24 35.55 -4.25
CA ILE A 441 -19.48 36.57 -5.28
C ILE A 441 -21.01 36.59 -5.44
N PHE A 442 -21.61 37.78 -5.50
CA PHE A 442 -23.04 38.12 -5.44
C PHE A 442 -23.60 38.44 -4.04
N SER A 443 -23.05 39.50 -3.46
CA SER A 443 -23.85 40.49 -2.72
C SER A 443 -23.29 41.88 -2.99
N GLU A 444 -23.49 42.35 -4.21
CA GLU A 444 -23.51 43.77 -4.61
C GLU A 444 -24.04 43.83 -6.05
N GLY A 445 -25.21 44.44 -6.20
CA GLY A 445 -26.02 44.46 -7.41
C GLY A 445 -27.47 44.73 -7.05
#